data_AF-A0A101VS03-F1
#
_entry.id   AF-A0A101VS03-F1
#
_cell.length_a   1.000
_cell.length_b   1.000
_cell.length_c   1.000
_cell.angle_alpha   90.00
_cell.angle_beta   90.00
_cell.angle_gamma   90.00
#
_symmetry.space_group_name_H-M   'P 1'
#
loop_
_entity.id
_entity.type
_entity.pdbx_description
1 polymer ?
#
loop_
_entity_poly.entity_id
_entity_poly.type
_entity_poly.pdbx_seq_one_letter_code
_entity_poly.pdbx_strand_id
1 'polypeptide(L)'
;MSLLPTSRADDLVYFDPAHLARPIGFNPLAQLPEDDRLLVVENVVAAFHAIWPDFWGPRLEHILAHALRLLMDIPGGTLLSLPRLLQDQSYRAGCLRHVMILTSNRGFAEWGEVFGDHVVATALLDSLLHHAIVIQIEGSSYRLRQHADLVPENIRARPSVNPPQQTKRRGRPPGKKPADLENG
;
A
#
# COMPACT_ATOMS: atom_id res chain seq x y z
N MET A 1 -47.70 -18.06 13.11
CA MET A 1 -47.13 -16.81 13.67
C MET A 1 -47.23 -16.86 15.20
N SER A 2 -46.19 -17.35 15.89
CA SER A 2 -46.04 -17.16 17.36
C SER A 2 -44.63 -17.52 17.86
N LEU A 3 -43.57 -17.24 17.10
CA LEU A 3 -42.19 -17.53 17.51
C LEU A 3 -41.47 -16.34 18.16
N LEU A 4 -42.13 -15.18 18.26
CA LEU A 4 -41.53 -13.96 18.79
C LEU A 4 -42.10 -13.65 20.17
N PRO A 5 -41.28 -13.62 21.23
CA PRO A 5 -41.69 -13.14 22.55
C PRO A 5 -42.23 -11.72 22.44
N THR A 6 -43.45 -11.48 22.93
CA THR A 6 -44.13 -10.18 22.88
C THR A 6 -43.35 -9.08 23.59
N SER A 7 -42.49 -9.45 24.55
CA SER A 7 -41.61 -8.56 25.31
C SER A 7 -40.47 -7.93 24.49
N ARG A 8 -40.24 -8.36 23.24
CA ARG A 8 -39.18 -7.87 22.35
C ARG A 8 -39.74 -7.27 21.06
N ALA A 9 -41.06 -7.05 20.98
CA ALA A 9 -41.70 -6.58 19.77
C ALA A 9 -41.15 -5.22 19.31
N ASP A 10 -40.79 -4.34 20.25
CA ASP A 10 -40.23 -3.02 19.97
C ASP A 10 -38.75 -3.05 19.53
N ASP A 11 -38.04 -4.16 19.79
CA ASP A 11 -36.63 -4.35 19.39
C ASP A 11 -36.48 -5.02 18.02
N LEU A 12 -37.60 -5.39 17.38
CA LEU A 12 -37.59 -6.24 16.20
C LEU A 12 -37.77 -5.46 14.90
N VAL A 13 -36.73 -5.43 14.09
CA VAL A 13 -36.83 -4.96 12.70
C VAL A 13 -37.17 -6.16 11.81
N TYR A 14 -38.42 -6.23 11.35
CA TYR A 14 -38.83 -7.19 10.33
C TYR A 14 -38.39 -6.68 8.95
N PHE A 15 -37.43 -7.37 8.35
CA PHE A 15 -36.96 -7.10 7.00
C PHE A 15 -37.57 -8.11 6.02
N ASP A 16 -38.45 -7.62 5.16
CA ASP A 16 -38.94 -8.37 4.01
C ASP A 16 -38.37 -7.74 2.72
N PRO A 17 -37.40 -8.41 2.05
CA PRO A 17 -36.81 -7.88 0.82
C PRO A 17 -37.81 -7.83 -0.36
N ALA A 18 -38.94 -8.55 -0.29
CA ALA A 18 -39.99 -8.48 -1.30
C ALA A 18 -40.95 -7.29 -1.08
N HIS A 19 -40.87 -6.60 0.06
CA HIS A 19 -41.78 -5.51 0.40
C HIS A 19 -41.33 -4.15 -0.20
N LEU A 20 -41.72 -3.92 -1.45
CA LEU A 20 -41.32 -2.73 -2.22
C LEU A 20 -41.92 -1.40 -1.74
N ALA A 21 -42.96 -1.42 -0.89
CA ALA A 21 -43.61 -0.21 -0.40
C ALA A 21 -42.81 0.53 0.69
N ARG A 22 -41.86 -0.14 1.35
CA ARG A 22 -41.00 0.45 2.38
C ARG A 22 -39.59 -0.16 2.35
N PRO A 23 -38.79 0.12 1.30
CA PRO A 23 -37.45 -0.43 1.18
C PRO A 23 -36.53 0.13 2.26
N ILE A 24 -35.80 -0.76 2.93
CA ILE A 24 -34.74 -0.36 3.87
C ILE A 24 -33.44 -0.18 3.08
N GLY A 25 -32.91 1.03 3.07
CA GLY A 25 -31.60 1.33 2.48
C GLY A 25 -30.48 0.87 3.41
N PHE A 26 -29.61 0.00 2.93
CA PHE A 26 -28.38 -0.38 3.62
C PHE A 26 -27.17 0.09 2.81
N ASN A 27 -26.37 0.98 3.41
CA ASN A 27 -25.08 1.37 2.85
C ASN A 27 -23.98 0.86 3.78
N PRO A 28 -23.21 -0.18 3.38
CA PRO A 28 -22.12 -0.69 4.20
C PRO A 28 -20.99 0.33 4.38
N LEU A 29 -20.93 1.39 3.57
CA LEU A 29 -19.89 2.42 3.64
C LEU A 29 -20.28 3.62 4.53
N ALA A 30 -21.46 3.61 5.16
CA ALA A 30 -21.99 4.79 5.84
C ALA A 30 -21.39 5.01 7.23
N GLN A 31 -20.74 6.17 7.42
CA GLN A 31 -20.36 6.78 8.71
C GLN A 31 -19.79 5.79 9.74
N LEU A 32 -18.75 5.08 9.34
CA LEU A 32 -18.04 4.13 10.20
C LEU A 32 -16.90 4.82 10.95
N PRO A 33 -16.63 4.41 12.21
CA PRO A 33 -15.36 4.69 12.88
C PRO A 33 -14.19 4.26 11.99
N GLU A 34 -13.08 5.00 12.03
CA GLU A 34 -11.94 4.75 11.14
C GLU A 34 -11.35 3.34 11.30
N ASP A 35 -11.30 2.84 12.53
CA ASP A 35 -10.79 1.50 12.86
C ASP A 35 -11.58 0.38 12.18
N ASP A 36 -12.89 0.57 11.98
CA ASP A 36 -13.78 -0.43 11.38
C ASP A 36 -13.78 -0.39 9.85
N ARG A 37 -13.30 0.70 9.25
CA ARG A 37 -13.34 0.89 7.79
C ARG A 37 -12.59 -0.22 7.06
N LEU A 38 -11.43 -0.60 7.57
CA LEU A 38 -10.60 -1.65 6.96
C LEU A 38 -11.35 -2.98 6.91
N LEU A 39 -11.88 -3.42 8.06
CA LEU A 39 -12.62 -4.66 8.19
C LEU A 39 -13.86 -4.66 7.29
N VAL A 40 -14.56 -3.54 7.20
CA VAL A 40 -15.73 -3.43 6.31
C VAL A 40 -15.34 -3.51 4.84
N VAL A 41 -14.26 -2.85 4.42
CA VAL A 41 -13.76 -2.98 3.04
C VAL A 41 -13.41 -4.44 2.74
N GLU A 42 -12.68 -5.12 3.63
CA GLU A 42 -12.33 -6.53 3.47
C GLU A 42 -13.57 -7.43 3.38
N ASN A 43 -14.56 -7.21 4.24
CA ASN A 43 -15.81 -7.97 4.22
C ASN A 43 -16.61 -7.75 2.93
N VAL A 44 -16.67 -6.51 2.43
CA VAL A 44 -17.36 -6.20 1.16
C VAL A 44 -16.62 -6.84 0.00
N VAL A 45 -15.29 -6.75 -0.03
CA VAL A 45 -14.45 -7.40 -1.05
C VAL A 45 -14.64 -8.91 -1.04
N ALA A 46 -14.63 -9.53 0.15
CA ALA A 46 -14.88 -10.97 0.32
C ALA A 46 -16.28 -11.38 -0.13
N ALA A 47 -17.31 -10.56 0.16
CA ALA A 47 -18.67 -10.81 -0.32
C ALA A 47 -18.75 -10.77 -1.85
N PHE A 48 -18.11 -9.80 -2.50
CA PHE A 48 -18.04 -9.73 -3.96
C PHE A 48 -17.30 -10.93 -4.57
N HIS A 49 -16.17 -11.32 -3.96
CA HIS A 49 -15.42 -12.51 -4.37
C HIS A 49 -16.28 -13.78 -4.29
N ALA A 50 -17.08 -13.93 -3.23
CA ALA A 50 -17.95 -15.09 -3.05
C ALA A 50 -19.08 -15.17 -4.09
N ILE A 51 -19.56 -14.03 -4.60
CA ILE A 51 -20.64 -13.99 -5.61
C ILE A 51 -20.10 -14.30 -7.01
N TRP A 52 -18.90 -13.81 -7.35
CA TRP A 52 -18.30 -13.97 -8.68
C TRP A 52 -16.88 -14.56 -8.63
N PRO A 53 -16.71 -15.79 -8.11
CA PRO A 53 -15.38 -16.40 -7.96
C PRO A 53 -14.67 -16.61 -9.31
N ASP A 54 -15.42 -16.97 -10.37
CA ASP A 54 -14.85 -17.28 -11.69
C ASP A 54 -14.30 -16.05 -12.44
N PHE A 55 -14.74 -14.84 -12.07
CA PHE A 55 -14.30 -13.58 -12.68
C PHE A 55 -13.34 -12.79 -11.79
N TRP A 56 -12.85 -13.43 -10.72
CA TRP A 56 -12.00 -12.80 -9.74
C TRP A 56 -10.52 -12.91 -10.07
N GLY A 57 -9.76 -11.88 -9.74
CA GLY A 57 -8.31 -11.92 -9.86
C GLY A 57 -7.64 -10.89 -8.97
N PRO A 58 -6.32 -11.03 -8.70
CA PRO A 58 -5.59 -10.17 -7.77
C PRO A 58 -5.71 -8.68 -8.11
N ARG A 59 -5.78 -8.36 -9.40
CA ARG A 59 -5.95 -6.98 -9.88
C ARG A 59 -7.33 -6.42 -9.56
N LEU A 60 -8.40 -7.20 -9.75
CA LEU A 60 -9.77 -6.74 -9.50
C LEU A 60 -9.98 -6.47 -8.01
N GLU A 61 -9.45 -7.35 -7.18
CA GLU A 61 -9.49 -7.22 -5.71
C GLU A 61 -8.87 -5.90 -5.26
N HIS A 62 -7.66 -5.59 -5.73
CA HIS A 62 -7.01 -4.32 -5.40
C HIS A 62 -7.82 -3.12 -5.91
N ILE A 63 -8.31 -3.16 -7.15
CA ILE A 63 -9.12 -2.06 -7.71
C ILE A 63 -10.35 -1.83 -6.85
N LEU A 64 -11.07 -2.89 -6.47
CA LEU A 64 -12.27 -2.79 -5.65
C LEU A 64 -11.93 -2.27 -4.25
N ALA A 65 -10.95 -2.84 -3.57
CA ALA A 65 -10.56 -2.43 -2.23
C ALA A 65 -10.16 -0.95 -2.16
N HIS A 66 -9.36 -0.47 -3.13
CA HIS A 66 -8.98 0.94 -3.20
C HIS A 66 -10.15 1.86 -3.56
N ALA A 67 -11.03 1.42 -4.48
CA ALA A 67 -12.24 2.17 -4.81
C ALA A 67 -13.17 2.32 -3.61
N LEU A 68 -13.36 1.26 -2.82
CA LEU A 68 -14.19 1.29 -1.61
C LEU A 68 -13.62 2.21 -0.54
N ARG A 69 -12.30 2.15 -0.28
CA ARG A 69 -11.63 3.08 0.64
C ARG A 69 -11.82 4.53 0.21
N LEU A 70 -11.60 4.83 -1.08
CA LEU A 70 -11.83 6.17 -1.62
C LEU A 70 -13.29 6.62 -1.44
N LEU A 71 -14.26 5.72 -1.64
CA LEU A 71 -15.66 6.05 -1.44
C LEU A 71 -16.01 6.31 0.03
N MET A 72 -15.36 5.65 0.99
CA MET A 72 -15.55 5.92 2.42
C MET A 72 -15.07 7.31 2.83
N ASP A 73 -14.03 7.84 2.17
CA ASP A 73 -13.49 9.17 2.45
C ASP A 73 -14.31 10.30 1.79
N ILE A 74 -15.23 9.95 0.89
CA ILE A 74 -16.11 10.92 0.22
C ILE A 74 -17.40 11.06 1.03
N PRO A 75 -17.81 12.29 1.39
CA PRO A 75 -19.09 12.53 2.05
C PRO A 75 -20.25 11.93 1.25
N GLY A 76 -21.00 11.02 1.89
CA GLY A 76 -22.13 10.34 1.26
C GLY A 76 -21.76 9.26 0.24
N GLY A 77 -20.53 8.76 0.25
CA GLY A 77 -20.10 7.66 -0.61
C GLY A 77 -20.92 6.38 -0.41
N THR A 78 -21.25 5.72 -1.52
CA THR A 78 -22.06 4.50 -1.55
C THR A 78 -21.50 3.49 -2.54
N LEU A 79 -21.84 2.21 -2.38
CA LEU A 79 -21.51 1.17 -3.39
C LEU A 79 -22.07 1.50 -4.78
N LEU A 80 -23.20 2.19 -4.85
CA LEU A 80 -23.80 2.63 -6.12
C LEU A 80 -22.94 3.66 -6.87
N SER A 81 -22.00 4.30 -6.17
CA SER A 81 -21.05 5.23 -6.77
C SER A 81 -19.87 4.53 -7.45
N LEU A 82 -19.67 3.23 -7.20
CA LEU A 82 -18.54 2.46 -7.69
C LEU A 82 -18.48 2.41 -9.24
N PRO A 83 -19.57 2.13 -9.98
CA PRO A 83 -19.52 2.15 -11.43
C PRO A 83 -19.14 3.53 -11.98
N ARG A 84 -19.65 4.61 -11.36
CA ARG A 84 -19.29 5.98 -11.74
C ARG A 84 -17.81 6.26 -11.46
N LEU A 85 -17.29 5.83 -10.31
CA LEU A 85 -15.87 5.97 -10.00
C LEU A 85 -14.98 5.25 -11.03
N LEU A 86 -15.38 4.06 -11.47
CA LEU A 86 -14.60 3.25 -12.41
C LEU A 86 -14.74 3.73 -13.88
N GLN A 87 -15.93 4.17 -14.29
CA GLN A 87 -16.24 4.44 -15.71
C GLN A 87 -16.32 5.92 -16.05
N ASP A 88 -16.80 6.78 -15.15
CA ASP A 88 -16.96 8.22 -15.38
C ASP A 88 -15.68 8.97 -14.99
N GLN A 89 -14.97 9.49 -15.99
CA GLN A 89 -13.72 10.22 -15.80
C GLN A 89 -13.89 11.53 -15.01
N SER A 90 -15.00 12.23 -15.21
CA SER A 90 -15.24 13.52 -14.54
C SER A 90 -15.56 13.31 -13.06
N TYR A 91 -16.39 12.32 -12.77
CA TYR A 91 -16.68 11.92 -11.39
C TYR A 91 -15.40 11.45 -10.68
N ARG A 92 -14.64 10.55 -11.31
CA ARG A 92 -13.36 10.07 -10.78
C ARG A 92 -12.37 11.19 -10.53
N ALA A 93 -12.21 12.13 -11.47
CA ALA A 93 -11.35 13.28 -11.28
C ALA A 93 -11.79 14.11 -10.07
N GLY A 94 -13.10 14.26 -9.85
CA GLY A 94 -13.67 14.90 -8.66
C GLY A 94 -13.29 14.24 -7.35
N CYS A 95 -13.41 12.91 -7.30
CA CYS A 95 -13.01 12.10 -6.16
C CYS A 95 -11.50 12.19 -5.87
N LEU A 96 -10.69 12.03 -6.91
CA LEU A 96 -9.23 11.97 -6.80
C LEU A 96 -8.57 13.29 -6.40
N ARG A 97 -9.26 14.44 -6.49
CA ARG A 97 -8.73 15.71 -5.95
C ARG A 97 -8.42 15.66 -4.45
N HIS A 98 -9.03 14.72 -3.73
CA HIS A 98 -8.83 14.54 -2.30
C HIS A 98 -7.80 13.45 -1.97
N VAL A 99 -7.22 12.80 -2.99
CA VAL A 99 -6.24 11.73 -2.83
C VAL A 99 -4.84 12.26 -3.08
N MET A 100 -3.92 11.99 -2.15
CA MET A 100 -2.51 12.26 -2.33
C MET A 100 -1.81 10.98 -2.82
N ILE A 101 -1.21 11.04 -4.01
CA ILE A 101 -0.29 9.98 -4.48
C ILE A 101 1.13 10.50 -4.33
N LEU A 102 1.95 9.78 -3.57
CA LEU A 102 3.34 10.13 -3.34
C LEU A 102 4.23 8.98 -3.83
N THR A 103 5.16 9.29 -4.72
CA THR A 103 6.15 8.33 -5.21
C THR A 103 7.53 8.75 -4.72
N SER A 104 8.29 7.83 -4.12
CA SER A 104 9.67 8.04 -3.72
C SER A 104 10.54 6.92 -4.24
N ASN A 105 11.73 7.28 -4.73
CA ASN A 105 12.80 6.33 -5.06
C ASN A 105 13.76 6.07 -3.88
N ARG A 106 13.51 6.71 -2.73
CA ARG A 106 14.24 6.52 -1.47
C ARG A 106 13.33 5.92 -0.41
N GLY A 107 13.90 5.04 0.43
CA GLY A 107 13.18 4.41 1.54
C GLY A 107 12.88 5.39 2.66
N PHE A 108 11.89 5.10 3.50
CA PHE A 108 11.45 6.00 4.59
C PHE A 108 12.58 6.40 5.56
N ALA A 109 13.57 5.52 5.80
CA ALA A 109 14.72 5.83 6.65
C ALA A 109 15.58 7.00 6.13
N GLU A 110 15.60 7.21 4.83
CA GLU A 110 16.37 8.29 4.18
C GLU A 110 15.63 9.62 4.17
N TRP A 111 14.37 9.67 4.62
CA TRP A 111 13.56 10.89 4.54
C TRP A 111 14.03 11.97 5.50
N GLY A 112 14.71 11.61 6.60
CA GLY A 112 15.38 12.59 7.47
C GLY A 112 16.39 13.45 6.71
N GLU A 113 17.14 12.86 5.76
CA GLU A 113 18.08 13.60 4.92
C GLU A 113 17.36 14.47 3.88
N VAL A 114 16.20 14.01 3.38
CA VAL A 114 15.40 14.74 2.38
C VAL A 114 14.79 16.00 2.98
N PHE A 115 14.28 15.93 4.22
CA PHE A 115 13.67 17.07 4.91
C PHE A 115 14.67 17.88 5.75
N GLY A 116 15.91 17.41 5.90
CA GLY A 116 16.96 18.06 6.68
C GLY A 116 16.77 17.95 8.20
N ASP A 117 15.71 17.29 8.66
CA ASP A 117 15.42 17.04 10.07
C ASP A 117 14.67 15.70 10.22
N HIS A 118 15.24 14.79 11.02
CA HIS A 118 14.63 13.51 11.35
C HIS A 118 13.32 13.64 12.12
N VAL A 119 13.19 14.63 13.00
CA VAL A 119 11.98 14.83 13.82
C VAL A 119 10.81 15.22 12.92
N VAL A 120 11.05 16.17 12.00
CA VAL A 120 10.05 16.62 11.02
C VAL A 120 9.68 15.49 10.06
N ALA A 121 10.67 14.76 9.53
CA ALA A 121 10.43 13.63 8.66
C ALA A 121 9.57 12.55 9.35
N THR A 122 9.83 12.28 10.63
CA THR A 122 9.07 11.28 11.41
C THR A 122 7.63 11.73 11.63
N ALA A 123 7.39 13.00 12.00
CA ALA A 123 6.03 13.54 12.16
C ALA A 123 5.23 13.56 10.86
N LEU A 124 5.90 13.88 9.73
CA LEU A 124 5.28 13.82 8.40
C LEU A 124 4.95 12.38 8.01
N LEU A 125 5.86 11.45 8.23
CA LEU A 125 5.62 10.03 7.96
C LEU A 125 4.49 9.48 8.83
N ASP A 126 4.42 9.84 10.11
CA ASP A 126 3.33 9.44 11.00
C ASP A 126 1.98 9.88 10.43
N SER A 127 1.84 11.16 10.08
CA SER A 127 0.60 11.71 9.50
C SER A 127 0.26 11.08 8.13
N LEU A 128 1.25 10.88 7.27
CA LEU A 128 1.06 10.33 5.93
C LEU A 128 0.74 8.83 5.96
N LEU A 129 1.44 8.07 6.80
CA LEU A 129 1.32 6.61 6.86
C LEU A 129 0.09 6.16 7.64
N HIS A 130 -0.47 7.00 8.52
CA HIS A 130 -1.67 6.67 9.30
C HIS A 130 -2.86 6.27 8.41
N HIS A 131 -2.97 6.86 7.21
CA HIS A 131 -4.01 6.52 6.22
C HIS A 131 -3.46 6.25 4.82
N ALA A 132 -2.20 5.86 4.68
CA ALA A 132 -1.63 5.50 3.38
C ALA A 132 -1.55 3.99 3.17
N ILE A 133 -1.65 3.61 1.90
CA ILE A 133 -1.30 2.28 1.43
C ILE A 133 0.06 2.40 0.74
N VAL A 134 1.07 1.75 1.30
CA VAL A 134 2.42 1.75 0.76
C VAL A 134 2.54 0.63 -0.28
N ILE A 135 2.88 0.99 -1.51
CA ILE A 135 3.15 0.05 -2.59
C ILE A 135 4.64 0.07 -2.89
N GLN A 136 5.35 -0.99 -2.53
CA GLN A 136 6.76 -1.16 -2.87
C GLN A 136 6.89 -1.72 -4.29
N ILE A 137 7.62 -1.01 -5.14
CA ILE A 137 7.86 -1.41 -6.54
C ILE A 137 9.26 -1.98 -6.64
N GLU A 138 9.36 -3.28 -6.90
CA GLU A 138 10.62 -3.97 -7.12
C GLU A 138 10.74 -4.42 -8.58
N GLY A 139 11.94 -4.29 -9.15
CA GLY A 139 12.20 -4.77 -10.50
C GLY A 139 13.26 -3.97 -11.26
N SER A 140 13.67 -4.52 -12.41
CA SER A 140 14.58 -3.83 -13.32
C SER A 140 13.91 -2.59 -13.92
N SER A 141 14.65 -1.47 -13.94
CA SER A 141 14.17 -0.19 -14.47
C SER A 141 13.59 -0.37 -15.88
N TYR A 142 12.36 0.10 -16.06
CA TYR A 142 11.66 0.05 -17.34
C TYR A 142 12.47 0.71 -18.48
N ARG A 143 13.17 1.82 -18.15
CA ARG A 143 14.04 2.52 -19.11
C ARG A 143 15.23 1.69 -19.58
N LEU A 144 15.78 0.85 -18.69
CA LEU A 144 16.90 -0.03 -19.04
C LEU A 144 16.47 -1.17 -19.95
N ARG A 145 15.23 -1.65 -19.85
CA ARG A 145 14.69 -2.67 -20.76
C ARG A 145 14.60 -2.15 -22.19
N GLN A 146 14.09 -0.93 -22.37
CA GLN A 146 13.99 -0.31 -23.70
C GLN A 146 15.36 -0.04 -24.34
N HIS A 147 16.38 0.31 -23.54
CA HIS A 147 17.75 0.42 -24.03
C HIS A 147 18.41 -0.94 -24.26
N ALA A 148 18.11 -1.97 -23.46
CA ALA A 148 18.65 -3.32 -23.65
C ALA A 148 18.15 -3.98 -24.94
N ASP A 149 16.92 -3.68 -25.37
CA ASP A 149 16.35 -4.14 -26.64
C ASP A 149 16.94 -3.41 -27.88
N LEU A 150 17.52 -2.22 -27.68
CA LEU A 150 18.19 -1.42 -28.72
C LEU A 150 19.70 -1.64 -28.79
N VAL A 151 20.28 -2.42 -27.88
CA VAL A 151 21.72 -2.71 -27.85
C VAL A 151 22.00 -3.96 -28.70
N PRO A 152 22.71 -3.84 -29.85
CA PRO A 152 23.06 -5.01 -30.65
C PRO A 152 23.94 -5.99 -29.84
N GLU A 153 23.77 -7.29 -30.11
CA GLU A 153 24.37 -8.39 -29.32
C GLU A 153 25.89 -8.29 -29.17
N ASN A 154 26.56 -7.56 -30.06
CA ASN A 154 28.00 -7.33 -30.09
C ASN A 154 28.53 -6.41 -28.96
N ILE A 155 27.66 -5.68 -28.23
CA ILE A 155 28.06 -4.77 -27.13
C ILE A 155 27.77 -5.39 -25.75
N ARG A 156 27.26 -6.63 -25.67
CA ARG A 156 27.20 -7.40 -24.41
C ARG A 156 28.61 -7.79 -23.95
N ALA A 157 29.39 -6.81 -23.52
CA ALA A 157 30.62 -7.03 -22.80
C ALA A 157 30.26 -7.83 -21.55
N ARG A 158 30.67 -9.10 -21.50
CA ARG A 158 30.71 -9.86 -20.26
C ARG A 158 31.59 -9.05 -19.31
N PRO A 159 31.08 -8.55 -18.16
CA PRO A 159 31.99 -8.08 -17.14
C PRO A 159 32.82 -9.31 -16.74
N SER A 160 34.12 -9.30 -17.05
CA SER A 160 35.04 -10.19 -16.37
C SER A 160 34.94 -9.78 -14.91
N VAL A 161 34.27 -10.62 -14.12
CA VAL A 161 34.32 -10.55 -12.67
C VAL A 161 35.75 -10.90 -12.29
N ASN A 162 36.65 -9.91 -12.37
CA ASN A 162 37.85 -9.94 -11.58
C ASN A 162 37.43 -9.36 -10.23
N PRO A 163 37.38 -10.17 -9.15
CA PRO A 163 37.06 -9.65 -7.84
C PRO A 163 38.10 -8.57 -7.47
N PRO A 164 37.70 -7.51 -6.74
CA PRO A 164 38.63 -6.48 -6.32
C PRO A 164 39.76 -7.15 -5.52
N GLN A 165 41.00 -6.98 -5.99
CA GLN A 165 42.18 -7.42 -5.26
C GLN A 165 42.16 -6.75 -3.88
N GLN A 166 42.09 -7.55 -2.82
CA GLN A 166 42.25 -7.07 -1.46
C GLN A 166 43.56 -6.29 -1.39
N THR A 167 43.48 -4.99 -1.12
CA THR A 167 44.64 -4.16 -0.80
C THR A 167 45.32 -4.78 0.42
N LYS A 168 46.45 -5.48 0.19
CA LYS A 168 47.32 -5.95 1.27
C LYS A 168 47.62 -4.74 2.16
N ARG A 169 47.09 -4.77 3.40
CA ARG A 169 47.43 -3.80 4.45
C ARG A 169 48.96 -3.74 4.53
N ARG A 170 49.53 -2.60 4.13
CA ARG A 170 50.97 -2.34 4.27
C ARG A 170 51.34 -2.54 5.74
N GLY A 171 52.35 -3.36 5.96
CA GLY A 171 52.76 -3.83 7.27
C GLY A 171 53.18 -2.69 8.20
N ARG A 172 52.96 -2.93 9.50
CA ARG A 172 53.58 -2.21 10.60
C ARG A 172 55.10 -2.50 10.57
N PRO A 173 55.99 -1.50 10.76
CA PRO A 173 57.43 -1.75 10.77
C PRO A 173 57.81 -2.64 11.96
N PRO A 174 58.83 -3.51 11.83
CA PRO A 174 59.32 -4.30 12.96
C PRO A 174 60.00 -3.38 13.97
N GLY A 175 59.52 -3.40 15.22
CA GLY A 175 60.18 -2.74 16.34
C GLY A 175 61.52 -3.42 16.62
N LYS A 176 62.59 -2.63 16.70
CA LYS A 176 63.92 -3.06 17.14
C LYS A 176 63.81 -3.69 18.53
N LYS A 177 64.33 -4.91 18.70
CA LYS A 177 64.63 -5.47 20.03
C LYS A 177 65.77 -4.65 20.65
N PRO A 178 65.69 -4.21 21.91
CA PRO A 178 66.89 -3.79 22.62
C PRO A 178 67.73 -5.02 22.97
N ALA A 179 69.03 -4.88 22.74
CA ALA A 179 70.06 -5.85 23.06
C ALA A 179 70.19 -6.03 24.58
N ASP A 180 70.51 -7.25 24.97
CA ASP A 180 70.98 -7.59 26.31
C ASP A 180 72.20 -6.72 26.67
N LEU A 181 72.15 -6.09 27.84
CA LEU A 181 73.32 -5.67 28.59
C LEU A 181 73.24 -6.31 29.97
N GLU A 182 74.32 -7.02 30.27
CA GLU A 182 74.55 -7.85 31.43
C GLU A 182 74.66 -7.05 32.75
N ASN A 183 74.49 -7.82 33.83
CA ASN A 183 75.11 -7.68 35.15
C ASN A 183 74.53 -6.70 36.19
N GLY A 184 74.17 -7.29 37.33
CA GLY A 184 73.81 -6.66 38.60
C GLY A 184 73.20 -7.67 39.56
#